data_AF-A0A957VBJ5-F1
#
_entry.id   AF-A0A957VBJ5-F1
#
_cell.length_a   1.000
_cell.length_b   1.000
_cell.length_c   1.000
_cell.angle_alpha   90.00
_cell.angle_beta   90.00
_cell.angle_gamma   90.00
#
_symmetry.space_group_name_H-M   'P 1'
#
loop_
_entity.id
_entity.type
_entity.pdbx_description
1 polymer ?
#
loop_
_entity_poly.entity_id
_entity_poly.type
_entity_poly.pdbx_seq_one_letter_code
_entity_poly.pdbx_strand_id
1 'polypeptide(L)' 'MTREETLTWIDLILDSFDDQEMMAIIRESAGEFDGEFFPTIDSETERYVAKGDQETADHLTKIARAIAVVRQNRAENL' A
#
# COMPACT_ATOMS: atom_id res chain seq x y z
N MET A 1 3.08 -6.76 -9.41
CA MET A 1 1.88 -5.98 -9.76
C MET A 1 2.20 -4.93 -10.82
N THR A 2 1.28 -4.76 -11.77
CA THR A 2 1.24 -3.64 -12.70
C THR A 2 0.70 -2.37 -12.03
N ARG A 3 0.79 -1.23 -12.72
CA ARG A 3 0.18 0.03 -12.26
C ARG A 3 -1.32 -0.09 -12.05
N GLU A 4 -2.05 -0.69 -12.99
CA GLU A 4 -3.52 -0.84 -12.89
C GLU A 4 -3.92 -1.70 -11.70
N GLU A 5 -3.24 -2.83 -11.50
CA GLU A 5 -3.43 -3.69 -10.33
C GLU A 5 -3.13 -2.95 -9.03
N THR A 6 -2.10 -2.12 -9.01
CA THR A 6 -1.76 -1.31 -7.83
C THR A 6 -2.82 -0.27 -7.52
N LEU A 7 -3.40 0.37 -8.54
CA LEU A 7 -4.50 1.33 -8.33
C LEU A 7 -5.75 0.63 -7.78
N THR A 8 -6.14 -0.52 -8.34
CA THR A 8 -7.26 -1.31 -7.80
C THR A 8 -7.00 -1.76 -6.36
N TRP A 9 -5.76 -2.14 -6.05
CA TRP A 9 -5.38 -2.51 -4.69
C TRP A 9 -5.41 -1.32 -3.72
N ILE A 10 -5.01 -0.13 -4.19
CA ILE A 10 -5.10 1.11 -3.41
C ILE A 10 -6.57 1.43 -3.08
N ASP A 11 -7.48 1.28 -4.04
CA ASP A 11 -8.90 1.50 -3.77
C ASP A 11 -9.42 0.49 -2.73
N LEU A 12 -9.05 -0.79 -2.87
CA LEU A 12 -9.42 -1.85 -1.92
C LEU A 12 -8.89 -1.58 -0.50
N ILE A 13 -7.62 -1.19 -0.35
CA ILE A 13 -7.02 -0.96 0.97
C ILE A 13 -7.59 0.29 1.64
N LEU A 14 -7.92 1.33 0.85
CA LEU A 14 -8.54 2.55 1.37
C LEU A 14 -10.00 2.32 1.81
N ASP A 15 -10.68 1.36 1.20
CA ASP A 15 -12.04 0.92 1.59
C ASP A 15 -12.05 -0.01 2.82
N SER A 16 -10.88 -0.44 3.33
CA SER A 16 -10.83 -1.30 4.53
C SER A 16 -11.38 -0.60 5.77
N PHE A 17 -12.20 -1.32 6.55
CA PHE A 17 -12.94 -0.75 7.67
C PHE A 17 -12.10 -0.61 8.94
N ASP A 18 -11.04 -1.41 9.07
CA ASP A 18 -10.15 -1.39 10.23
C ASP A 18 -8.72 -1.89 9.92
N ASP A 19 -7.82 -1.66 10.90
CA ASP A 19 -6.42 -2.07 10.81
C ASP A 19 -6.23 -3.59 10.64
N GLN A 20 -7.18 -4.42 11.10
CA GLN A 20 -7.06 -5.87 10.96
C GLN A 20 -7.32 -6.31 9.51
N GLU A 21 -8.36 -5.76 8.89
CA GLU A 21 -8.70 -5.97 7.49
C GLU A 21 -7.58 -5.45 6.57
N MET A 22 -7.08 -4.23 6.85
CA MET A 22 -5.93 -3.66 6.16
C MET A 22 -4.71 -4.61 6.21
N MET A 23 -4.37 -5.10 7.41
CA MET A 23 -3.23 -6.00 7.58
C MET A 23 -3.45 -7.39 6.96
N ALA A 24 -4.69 -7.86 6.86
CA ALA A 24 -5.02 -9.10 6.15
C ALA A 24 -4.76 -8.96 4.65
N ILE A 25 -5.29 -7.89 4.03
CA ILE A 25 -5.07 -7.58 2.60
C ILE A 25 -3.57 -7.45 2.30
N ILE A 26 -2.82 -6.73 3.15
CA ILE A 26 -1.36 -6.57 2.99
C ILE A 26 -0.64 -7.92 3.03
N ARG A 27 -1.02 -8.83 3.93
CA ARG A 27 -0.36 -10.14 4.07
C ARG A 27 -0.66 -11.05 2.90
N GLU A 28 -1.89 -11.04 2.39
CA GLU A 28 -2.32 -11.83 1.24
C GLU A 28 -1.57 -11.39 -0.03
N SER A 29 -1.46 -10.08 -0.25
CA SER A 29 -0.77 -9.50 -1.41
C SER A 29 0.75 -9.33 -1.23
N ALA A 30 1.32 -9.71 -0.08
CA ALA A 30 2.72 -9.45 0.26
C ALA A 30 3.75 -9.97 -0.75
N GLY A 31 3.42 -11.05 -1.45
CA GLY A 31 4.29 -11.64 -2.49
C GLY A 31 4.22 -10.93 -3.84
N GLU A 32 3.24 -10.06 -4.04
CA GLU A 32 2.91 -9.42 -5.33
C GLU A 32 3.39 -7.96 -5.41
N PHE A 33 3.80 -7.39 -4.26
CA PHE A 33 4.40 -6.06 -4.17
C PHE A 33 5.81 -6.04 -4.77
N ASP A 34 5.86 -5.84 -6.08
CA ASP A 34 7.07 -5.74 -6.90
C ASP A 34 7.07 -4.49 -7.78
N GLY A 35 8.13 -4.33 -8.57
CA GLY A 35 8.20 -3.47 -9.76
C GLY A 35 7.56 -2.09 -9.62
N GLU A 36 6.29 -2.00 -10.05
CA GLU A 36 5.52 -0.75 -10.19
C GLU A 36 4.72 -0.37 -8.93
N PHE A 37 4.67 -1.22 -7.90
CA PHE A 37 3.86 -0.98 -6.71
C PHE A 37 4.30 0.28 -5.96
N PHE A 38 5.57 0.35 -5.54
CA PHE A 38 6.09 1.48 -4.76
C PHE A 38 6.09 2.79 -5.56
N PRO A 39 6.50 2.81 -6.84
CA PRO A 39 6.35 4.02 -7.66
C PRO A 39 4.89 4.48 -7.78
N THR A 40 3.94 3.55 -7.89
CA THR A 40 2.52 3.90 -8.01
C THR A 40 1.96 4.43 -6.69
N ILE A 41 2.26 3.81 -5.55
CA ILE A 41 1.77 4.29 -4.24
C ILE A 41 2.37 5.65 -3.87
N ASP A 42 3.63 5.91 -4.22
CA ASP A 42 4.27 7.21 -4.01
C ASP A 42 3.59 8.28 -4.88
N SER A 43 3.35 8.00 -6.16
CA SER A 43 2.65 8.91 -7.07
C SER A 43 1.23 9.21 -6.60
N GLU A 44 0.51 8.23 -6.07
CA GLU A 44 -0.85 8.43 -5.56
C GLU A 44 -0.85 9.24 -4.26
N THR A 45 0.14 9.00 -3.38
CA THR A 45 0.35 9.81 -2.17
C THR A 45 0.56 11.27 -2.52
N GLU A 46 1.47 11.58 -3.44
CA GLU A 46 1.72 12.95 -3.93
C GLU A 46 0.46 13.58 -4.53
N ARG A 47 -0.35 12.79 -5.26
CA ARG A 47 -1.61 13.25 -5.84
C ARG A 47 -2.62 13.68 -4.78
N TYR A 48 -2.76 12.93 -3.69
CA TYR A 48 -3.66 13.28 -2.58
C TYR A 48 -3.16 14.50 -1.80
N VAL A 49 -1.85 14.62 -1.57
CA VAL A 49 -1.23 15.83 -1.01
C VAL A 49 -1.56 17.05 -1.87
N ALA A 50 -1.38 16.96 -3.19
CA ALA A 50 -1.66 18.07 -4.12
C ALA A 50 -3.14 18.47 -4.15
N LYS A 51 -4.06 17.55 -3.83
CA LYS A 51 -5.50 17.80 -3.71
C LYS A 51 -5.92 18.36 -2.34
N GLY A 52 -4.99 18.45 -1.38
CA GLY A 52 -5.28 18.87 0.00
C GLY A 52 -5.87 17.77 0.87
N ASP A 53 -5.88 16.53 0.40
CA ASP A 53 -6.35 15.36 1.14
C ASP A 53 -5.17 14.72 1.90
N GLN A 54 -4.75 15.39 2.96
CA GLN A 54 -3.63 14.96 3.79
C GLN A 54 -3.94 13.65 4.53
N GLU A 55 -5.20 13.41 4.89
CA GLU A 55 -5.63 12.21 5.61
C GLU A 55 -5.37 10.96 4.78
N THR A 56 -5.83 10.96 3.51
CA THR A 56 -5.59 9.83 2.59
C THR A 56 -4.09 9.67 2.29
N ALA A 57 -3.36 10.77 2.11
CA ALA A 57 -1.91 10.71 1.86
C ALA A 57 -1.14 10.10 3.05
N ASP A 58 -1.48 10.50 4.28
CA ASP A 58 -0.89 9.94 5.50
C ASP A 58 -1.25 8.45 5.64
N HIS A 59 -2.47 8.07 5.26
CA HIS A 59 -2.90 6.68 5.27
C HIS A 59 -2.09 5.82 4.30
N LEU A 60 -1.94 6.25 3.04
CA LEU A 60 -1.11 5.56 2.05
C LEU A 60 0.35 5.44 2.48
N THR A 61 0.89 6.48 3.13
CA THR A 61 2.25 6.45 3.69
C THR A 61 2.38 5.41 4.80
N LYS A 62 1.39 5.27 5.67
CA LYS A 62 1.37 4.22 6.72
C LYS A 62 1.33 2.82 6.10
N ILE A 63 0.49 2.63 5.07
CA ILE A 63 0.37 1.36 4.34
C ILE A 63 1.69 0.98 3.68
N ALA A 64 2.33 1.90 2.95
CA ALA A 64 3.63 1.67 2.32
C ALA A 64 4.70 1.22 3.33
N ARG A 65 4.72 1.83 4.52
CA ARG A 65 5.62 1.44 5.62
C ARG A 65 5.29 0.05 6.18
N ALA A 66 4.02 -0.26 6.41
CA ALA A 66 3.59 -1.57 6.90
C ALA A 66 4.00 -2.69 5.93
N ILE A 67 3.83 -2.45 4.63
CA ILE A 67 4.25 -3.38 3.57
C ILE A 67 5.77 -3.58 3.58
N ALA A 68 6.55 -2.50 3.69
CA ALA A 68 8.01 -2.59 3.75
C ALA A 68 8.48 -3.48 4.91
N VAL A 69 7.86 -3.34 6.09
CA VAL A 69 8.13 -4.18 7.28
C VAL A 69 7.75 -5.64 7.01
N VAL A 70 6.58 -5.90 6.43
CA VAL A 70 6.14 -7.27 6.12
C VAL A 70 7.08 -7.94 5.11
N ARG A 71 7.52 -7.22 4.08
CA ARG A 71 8.48 -7.73 3.09
C ARG A 71 9.83 -8.04 3.71
N GLN A 72 10.35 -7.15 4.55
CA GLN A 72 11.61 -7.36 5.26
C GLN A 72 11.54 -8.61 6.14
N ASN A 73 10.50 -8.72 6.98
CA ASN A 73 10.31 -9.88 7.84
C ASN A 73 10.19 -11.19 7.04
N ARG A 74 9.58 -11.16 5.86
CA ARG A 74 9.48 -12.35 5.00
C ARG A 74 10.81 -12.73 4.36
N ALA A 75 11.62 -11.76 3.96
CA ALA A 75 12.96 -11.99 3.41
C ALA A 75 13.93 -12.58 4.45
N GLU A 76 13.78 -12.21 5.73
CA GLU A 76 14.60 -12.73 6.84
C GLU A 76 14.20 -14.16 7.28
N ASN A 77 13.01 -14.63 6.90
CA ASN A 77 12.47 -15.96 7.25
C ASN A 77 12.57 -17.00 6.11
N LEU A 78 13.29 -16.68 5.03
CA LEU A 78 13.56 -17.55 3.87
C LEU A 78 15.02 -17.97 3.83
#